data_AF-A0A3B8WCH0-F1
#
_entry.id   AF-A0A3B8WCH0-F1
#
_cell.length_a   1.000
_cell.length_b   1.000
_cell.length_c   1.000
_cell.angle_alpha   90.00
_cell.angle_beta   90.00
_cell.angle_gamma   90.00
#
_symmetry.space_group_name_H-M   'P 1'
#
loop_
_entity.id
_entity.type
_entity.pdbx_description
1 polymer ?
#
loop_
_entity_poly.entity_id
_entity_poly.type
_entity_poly.pdbx_seq_one_letter_code
_entity_poly.pdbx_strand_id
1 'polypeptide(L)'
;LAAVWPDARLVGDELQVHAPVLNENVYTDLWTGPFYGYRNARESFDLLDAPYRLKPSGIYYHFYSGTYPESIKALHEVYQHALDKPNSPLYLSEYATRVQARYYSVMTRDDDGVYRWKGVYTPATVTLPDSLYPDMKNSTGVAGFIRHGQRHYVHLTGPGAALAVSEVAPQGVYLESANARLTRWEREQVSGATSRVTVSANGHVPVEFRFGGAESCRVVSDHPATRLSPVAFRLSGKAVSNVVVECS
;
A
#
# COMPACT_ATOMS: atom_id res chain seq x y z
N LEU A 1 11.61 -17.74 -6.21
CA LEU A 1 10.19 -17.30 -6.22
C LEU A 1 9.23 -18.28 -6.89
N ALA A 2 9.69 -19.44 -7.38
CA ALA A 2 8.88 -20.41 -8.13
C ALA A 2 7.77 -21.15 -7.33
N ALA A 3 7.55 -20.79 -6.06
CA ALA A 3 6.60 -21.46 -5.16
C ALA A 3 5.37 -20.60 -4.80
N VAL A 4 5.20 -19.43 -5.42
CA VAL A 4 4.05 -18.55 -5.21
C VAL A 4 3.18 -18.53 -6.47
N TRP A 5 1.89 -18.77 -6.33
CA TRP A 5 0.95 -18.70 -7.45
C TRP A 5 0.90 -17.29 -8.04
N PRO A 6 0.78 -17.16 -9.39
CA PRO A 6 0.68 -15.86 -10.01
C PRO A 6 -0.57 -15.10 -9.51
N ASP A 7 -0.58 -13.79 -9.67
CA ASP A 7 -1.74 -12.96 -9.31
C ASP A 7 -2.92 -13.16 -10.28
N ALA A 8 -2.65 -13.59 -11.50
CA ALA A 8 -3.65 -13.83 -12.53
C ALA A 8 -3.14 -14.77 -13.62
N ARG A 9 -4.05 -15.23 -14.47
CA ARG A 9 -3.78 -15.91 -15.72
C ARG A 9 -4.77 -15.48 -16.81
N LEU A 10 -4.40 -15.67 -18.07
CA LEU A 10 -5.34 -15.51 -19.18
C LEU A 10 -6.19 -16.77 -19.34
N VAL A 11 -7.49 -16.58 -19.58
CA VAL A 11 -8.46 -17.64 -19.88
C VAL A 11 -9.28 -17.19 -21.10
N GLY A 12 -8.90 -17.66 -22.28
CA GLY A 12 -9.37 -17.06 -23.53
C GLY A 12 -8.91 -15.60 -23.63
N ASP A 13 -9.85 -14.70 -23.89
CA ASP A 13 -9.60 -13.26 -24.02
C ASP A 13 -9.74 -12.49 -22.70
N GLU A 14 -9.97 -13.20 -21.58
CA GLU A 14 -10.22 -12.60 -20.26
C GLU A 14 -9.05 -12.83 -19.29
N LEU A 15 -8.86 -11.87 -18.37
CA LEU A 15 -7.90 -11.99 -17.27
C LEU A 15 -8.59 -12.53 -16.02
N GLN A 16 -8.27 -13.77 -15.64
CA GLN A 16 -8.72 -14.36 -14.38
C GLN A 16 -7.77 -13.95 -13.25
N VAL A 17 -8.22 -13.04 -12.40
CA VAL A 17 -7.50 -12.64 -11.18
C VAL A 17 -7.69 -13.71 -10.08
N HIS A 18 -6.60 -14.14 -9.46
CA HIS A 18 -6.61 -15.10 -8.36
C HIS A 18 -6.81 -14.40 -7.02
N ALA A 19 -7.34 -15.10 -6.02
CA ALA A 19 -7.31 -14.62 -4.65
C ALA A 19 -5.84 -14.40 -4.19
N PRO A 20 -5.57 -13.40 -3.33
CA PRO A 20 -4.21 -13.16 -2.84
C PRO A 20 -3.62 -14.38 -2.12
N VAL A 21 -4.41 -14.99 -1.25
CA VAL A 21 -4.06 -16.14 -0.40
C VAL A 21 -5.25 -17.12 -0.39
N LEU A 22 -4.97 -18.39 -0.16
CA LEU A 22 -5.97 -19.46 -0.02
C LEU A 22 -6.94 -19.17 1.14
N ASN A 23 -8.16 -19.67 1.00
CA ASN A 23 -9.16 -19.63 2.07
C ASN A 23 -8.94 -20.73 3.12
N GLU A 24 -9.66 -20.57 4.22
CA GLU A 24 -9.64 -21.43 5.40
C GLU A 24 -9.91 -22.91 5.14
N ASN A 25 -10.70 -23.27 4.11
CA ASN A 25 -11.07 -24.66 3.87
C ASN A 25 -9.84 -25.54 3.58
N VAL A 26 -8.82 -25.01 2.89
CA VAL A 26 -7.57 -25.73 2.59
C VAL A 26 -6.79 -26.00 3.87
N TYR A 27 -6.83 -25.08 4.83
CA TYR A 27 -6.15 -25.21 6.12
C TYR A 27 -6.88 -26.16 7.09
N THR A 28 -8.13 -26.52 6.79
CA THR A 28 -9.01 -27.31 7.65
C THR A 28 -9.45 -28.62 7.00
N ASP A 29 -8.71 -29.07 5.97
CA ASP A 29 -9.00 -30.27 5.16
C ASP A 29 -10.46 -30.31 4.68
N LEU A 30 -10.89 -29.25 3.98
CA LEU A 30 -12.27 -29.11 3.51
C LEU A 30 -13.31 -29.19 4.64
N TRP A 31 -12.96 -28.63 5.81
CA TRP A 31 -13.78 -28.63 7.01
C TRP A 31 -13.99 -30.01 7.65
N THR A 32 -13.03 -30.93 7.51
CA THR A 32 -12.96 -32.19 8.28
C THR A 32 -12.03 -32.06 9.51
N GLY A 33 -11.25 -30.98 9.58
CA GLY A 33 -10.39 -30.62 10.70
C GLY A 33 -8.89 -30.69 10.37
N PRO A 34 -8.03 -30.14 11.25
CA PRO A 34 -8.38 -29.44 12.50
C PRO A 34 -9.02 -28.07 12.25
N PHE A 35 -10.11 -27.74 12.96
CA PHE A 35 -10.88 -26.49 12.75
C PHE A 35 -10.12 -25.21 13.12
N TYR A 36 -9.00 -25.32 13.84
CA TYR A 36 -8.10 -24.19 14.12
C TYR A 36 -7.09 -23.90 13.00
N GLY A 37 -7.02 -24.75 11.96
CA GLY A 37 -5.92 -24.78 11.01
C GLY A 37 -5.66 -23.46 10.27
N TYR A 38 -6.71 -22.64 10.09
CA TYR A 38 -6.60 -21.35 9.39
C TYR A 38 -5.62 -20.36 10.04
N ARG A 39 -5.27 -20.55 11.31
CA ARG A 39 -4.21 -19.76 11.98
C ARG A 39 -2.87 -19.79 11.23
N ASN A 40 -2.61 -20.84 10.44
CA ASN A 40 -1.39 -21.00 9.65
C ASN A 40 -1.33 -20.05 8.45
N ALA A 41 -2.42 -19.35 8.10
CA ALA A 41 -2.39 -18.27 7.10
C ALA A 41 -1.41 -17.14 7.49
N ARG A 42 -1.13 -16.97 8.79
CA ARG A 42 -0.12 -16.02 9.30
C ARG A 42 1.28 -16.29 8.73
N GLU A 43 1.67 -17.56 8.65
CA GLU A 43 2.95 -17.96 8.05
C GLU A 43 2.99 -17.61 6.56
N SER A 44 1.88 -17.82 5.83
CA SER A 44 1.77 -17.38 4.44
C SER A 44 1.95 -15.87 4.31
N PHE A 45 1.37 -15.08 5.21
CA PHE A 45 1.53 -13.62 5.19
C PHE A 45 2.99 -13.21 5.41
N ASP A 46 3.70 -13.88 6.32
CA ASP A 46 5.11 -13.60 6.61
C ASP A 46 6.02 -13.99 5.43
N LEU A 47 5.78 -15.15 4.82
CA LEU A 47 6.52 -15.62 3.64
C LEU A 47 6.28 -14.73 2.41
N LEU A 48 5.10 -14.11 2.29
CA LEU A 48 4.77 -13.22 1.18
C LEU A 48 5.25 -11.77 1.39
N ASP A 49 5.66 -11.40 2.62
CA ASP A 49 6.13 -10.05 2.95
C ASP A 49 7.65 -9.88 2.83
N ALA A 50 8.41 -10.99 2.90
CA ALA A 50 9.88 -11.02 2.88
C ALA A 50 10.46 -11.84 1.71
N PRO A 51 11.64 -11.47 1.15
CA PRO A 51 12.48 -10.30 1.50
C PRO A 51 11.96 -8.99 0.91
N TYR A 52 10.85 -9.03 0.17
CA TYR A 52 10.04 -7.91 -0.26
C TYR A 52 8.62 -8.42 -0.53
N ARG A 53 7.63 -7.53 -0.58
CA ARG A 53 6.22 -7.89 -0.75
C ARG A 53 5.97 -8.53 -2.10
N LEU A 54 5.54 -9.78 -2.07
CA LEU A 54 5.18 -10.58 -3.23
C LEU A 54 3.68 -10.51 -3.50
N LYS A 55 2.86 -10.72 -2.46
CA LYS A 55 1.40 -10.65 -2.51
C LYS A 55 0.87 -10.05 -1.20
N PRO A 56 -0.30 -9.40 -1.21
CA PRO A 56 -0.89 -8.90 0.02
C PRO A 56 -1.44 -10.05 0.87
N SER A 57 -1.61 -9.79 2.16
CA SER A 57 -2.41 -10.67 3.03
C SER A 57 -3.85 -10.73 2.52
N GLY A 58 -4.42 -11.92 2.45
CA GLY A 58 -5.82 -12.16 2.12
C GLY A 58 -6.50 -12.91 3.26
N ILE A 59 -7.56 -12.33 3.83
CA ILE A 59 -8.39 -12.99 4.84
C ILE A 59 -9.66 -13.48 4.14
N TYR A 60 -9.72 -14.76 3.82
CA TYR A 60 -10.82 -15.39 3.07
C TYR A 60 -11.32 -16.62 3.83
N TYR A 61 -12.58 -16.58 4.25
CA TYR A 61 -13.24 -17.65 5.00
C TYR A 61 -14.76 -17.70 4.70
N HIS A 62 -15.40 -18.82 5.02
CA HIS A 62 -16.83 -19.05 4.91
C HIS A 62 -17.53 -18.96 6.27
N PHE A 63 -18.86 -18.81 6.24
CA PHE A 63 -19.69 -18.60 7.42
C PHE A 63 -19.61 -19.74 8.46
N TYR A 64 -19.40 -20.98 8.02
CA TYR A 64 -19.22 -22.12 8.93
C TYR A 64 -17.99 -21.98 9.83
N SER A 65 -17.05 -21.08 9.53
CA SER A 65 -15.94 -20.74 10.42
C SER A 65 -16.40 -20.24 11.80
N GLY A 66 -17.67 -19.82 11.92
CA GLY A 66 -18.30 -19.47 13.18
C GLY A 66 -18.86 -20.66 13.99
N THR A 67 -18.80 -21.90 13.48
CA THR A 67 -19.41 -23.06 14.14
C THR A 67 -18.63 -23.54 15.36
N TYR A 68 -17.30 -23.44 15.34
CA TYR A 68 -16.45 -23.95 16.43
C TYR A 68 -15.68 -22.82 17.13
N PRO A 69 -15.54 -22.84 18.47
CA PRO A 69 -14.75 -21.84 19.19
C PRO A 69 -13.30 -21.73 18.69
N GLU A 70 -12.69 -22.85 18.32
CA GLU A 70 -11.31 -22.88 17.85
C GLU A 70 -11.12 -22.27 16.45
N SER A 71 -12.13 -22.33 15.58
CA SER A 71 -12.09 -21.67 14.26
C SER A 71 -12.29 -20.16 14.40
N ILE A 72 -13.16 -19.71 15.31
CA ILE A 72 -13.31 -18.28 15.66
C ILE A 72 -12.00 -17.74 16.23
N LYS A 73 -11.37 -18.48 17.15
CA LYS A 73 -10.07 -18.09 17.72
C LYS A 73 -9.00 -17.98 16.63
N ALA A 74 -8.91 -18.96 15.72
CA ALA A 74 -7.98 -18.92 14.60
C ALA A 74 -8.23 -17.69 13.70
N LEU A 75 -9.48 -17.34 13.44
CA LEU A 75 -9.83 -16.15 12.66
C LEU A 75 -9.36 -14.86 13.37
N HIS A 76 -9.56 -14.74 14.68
CA HIS A 76 -9.06 -13.61 15.45
C HIS A 76 -7.54 -13.48 15.39
N GLU A 77 -6.80 -14.59 15.52
CA GLU A 77 -5.33 -14.58 15.39
C GLU A 77 -4.88 -14.07 14.01
N VAL A 78 -5.56 -14.49 12.94
CA VAL A 78 -5.27 -14.04 11.56
C VAL A 78 -5.55 -12.55 11.39
N TYR A 79 -6.67 -12.04 11.89
CA TYR A 79 -6.99 -10.61 11.86
C TYR A 79 -5.99 -9.78 12.65
N GLN A 80 -5.66 -10.20 13.88
CA GLN A 80 -4.66 -9.50 14.71
C GLN A 80 -3.32 -9.43 14.00
N HIS A 81 -2.81 -10.56 13.48
CA HIS A 81 -1.54 -10.59 12.75
C HIS A 81 -1.52 -9.65 11.54
N ALA A 82 -2.63 -9.54 10.80
CA ALA A 82 -2.73 -8.63 9.65
C ALA A 82 -2.80 -7.16 10.07
N LEU A 83 -3.45 -6.86 11.19
CA LEU A 83 -3.65 -5.49 11.70
C LEU A 83 -2.45 -4.96 12.50
N ASP A 84 -1.64 -5.85 13.07
CA ASP A 84 -0.43 -5.50 13.84
C ASP A 84 0.71 -4.96 12.95
N LYS A 85 0.60 -5.14 11.63
CA LYS A 85 1.52 -4.58 10.64
C LYS A 85 0.86 -3.43 9.89
N PRO A 86 1.63 -2.41 9.42
CA PRO A 86 1.10 -1.38 8.55
C PRO A 86 0.43 -1.99 7.31
N ASN A 87 -0.84 -1.64 7.10
CA ASN A 87 -1.64 -2.17 6.01
C ASN A 87 -2.47 -1.05 5.36
N SER A 88 -2.89 -1.29 4.11
CA SER A 88 -3.93 -0.50 3.45
C SER A 88 -5.10 -1.44 3.19
N PRO A 89 -6.20 -1.36 3.96
CA PRO A 89 -7.38 -2.18 3.71
C PRO A 89 -7.91 -1.96 2.31
N LEU A 90 -8.36 -3.03 1.65
CA LEU A 90 -8.88 -3.01 0.28
C LEU A 90 -10.04 -3.99 0.15
N TYR A 91 -11.01 -3.66 -0.69
CA TYR A 91 -11.91 -4.64 -1.27
C TYR A 91 -11.18 -5.51 -2.31
N LEU A 92 -11.67 -6.73 -2.53
CA LEU A 92 -11.13 -7.62 -3.55
C LEU A 92 -11.24 -7.03 -4.97
N SER A 93 -12.23 -6.18 -5.24
CA SER A 93 -12.36 -5.44 -6.51
C SER A 93 -11.22 -4.42 -6.73
N GLU A 94 -10.78 -3.77 -5.66
CA GLU A 94 -9.64 -2.84 -5.71
C GLU A 94 -8.31 -3.58 -5.84
N TYR A 95 -8.17 -4.74 -5.17
CA TYR A 95 -7.05 -5.64 -5.42
C TYR A 95 -7.02 -6.10 -6.89
N ALA A 96 -8.16 -6.52 -7.45
CA ALA A 96 -8.27 -6.93 -8.84
C ALA A 96 -7.87 -5.79 -9.80
N THR A 97 -8.29 -4.56 -9.51
CA THR A 97 -7.89 -3.36 -10.26
C THR A 97 -6.36 -3.15 -10.23
N ARG A 98 -5.70 -3.39 -9.09
CA ARG A 98 -4.23 -3.31 -8.98
C ARG A 98 -3.53 -4.40 -9.80
N VAL A 99 -4.07 -5.61 -9.81
CA VAL A 99 -3.57 -6.70 -10.67
C VAL A 99 -3.75 -6.32 -12.14
N GLN A 100 -4.93 -5.84 -12.53
CA GLN A 100 -5.21 -5.38 -13.89
C GLN A 100 -4.28 -4.25 -14.32
N ALA A 101 -3.94 -3.30 -13.44
CA ALA A 101 -2.94 -2.27 -13.74
C ALA A 101 -1.58 -2.85 -14.12
N ARG A 102 -1.18 -3.99 -13.54
CA ARG A 102 0.08 -4.66 -13.89
C ARG A 102 0.01 -5.31 -15.27
N TYR A 103 -1.13 -5.87 -15.68
CA TYR A 103 -1.29 -6.57 -16.96
C TYR A 103 -1.69 -5.66 -18.12
N TYR A 104 -2.42 -4.57 -17.83
CA TYR A 104 -3.02 -3.68 -18.83
C TYR A 104 -2.43 -2.26 -18.81
N SER A 105 -1.26 -2.08 -18.20
CA SER A 105 -0.46 -0.86 -18.37
C SER A 105 0.87 -1.15 -19.02
N VAL A 106 1.35 -0.15 -19.76
CA VAL A 106 2.68 -0.12 -20.35
C VAL A 106 3.52 0.86 -19.55
N MET A 107 4.71 0.42 -19.16
CA MET A 107 5.75 1.28 -18.60
C MET A 107 6.64 1.76 -19.75
N THR A 108 6.83 3.08 -19.85
CA THR A 108 7.74 3.71 -20.80
C THR A 108 8.81 4.48 -20.07
N ARG A 109 9.98 4.66 -20.69
CA ARG A 109 11.06 5.52 -20.22
C ARG A 109 11.45 6.45 -21.36
N ASP A 110 11.48 7.76 -21.11
CA ASP A 110 11.91 8.75 -22.12
C ASP A 110 13.45 8.95 -22.11
N ASP A 111 13.95 9.79 -23.02
CA ASP A 111 15.39 10.03 -23.22
C ASP A 111 16.05 10.69 -21.99
N ASP A 112 15.28 11.44 -21.20
CA ASP A 112 15.70 12.01 -19.92
C ASP A 112 15.67 10.97 -18.78
N GLY A 113 15.26 9.74 -19.08
CA GLY A 113 15.24 8.63 -18.16
C GLY A 113 14.02 8.58 -17.23
N VAL A 114 12.97 9.36 -17.49
CA VAL A 114 11.75 9.45 -16.68
C VAL A 114 10.78 8.31 -17.02
N TYR A 115 10.33 7.60 -15.99
CA TYR A 115 9.36 6.52 -16.13
C TYR A 115 7.93 7.03 -16.12
N ARG A 116 7.07 6.47 -16.98
CA ARG A 116 5.64 6.76 -17.07
C ARG A 116 4.85 5.48 -17.26
N TRP A 117 3.58 5.51 -16.84
CA TRP A 117 2.64 4.41 -17.02
C TRP A 117 1.42 4.87 -17.79
N LYS A 118 1.02 4.10 -18.80
CA LYS A 118 -0.20 4.35 -19.58
C LYS A 118 -1.00 3.06 -19.72
N GLY A 119 -2.30 3.14 -19.57
CA GLY A 119 -3.21 2.00 -19.66
C GLY A 119 -4.60 2.34 -19.14
N VAL A 120 -5.53 1.41 -19.28
CA VAL A 120 -6.89 1.53 -18.73
C VAL A 120 -6.84 1.66 -17.20
N TYR A 121 -5.88 0.98 -16.58
CA TYR A 121 -5.56 1.06 -15.18
C TYR A 121 -4.08 1.40 -15.02
N THR A 122 -3.74 2.31 -14.12
CA THR A 122 -2.34 2.68 -13.83
C THR A 122 -1.98 2.36 -12.39
N PRO A 123 -0.70 2.03 -12.11
CA PRO A 123 -0.27 1.65 -10.77
C PRO A 123 -0.38 2.83 -9.80
N ALA A 124 -0.83 2.55 -8.58
CA ALA A 124 -0.77 3.48 -7.45
C ALA A 124 0.59 3.50 -6.75
N THR A 125 1.34 2.41 -6.92
CA THR A 125 2.61 2.17 -6.27
C THR A 125 3.50 1.39 -7.23
N VAL A 126 4.76 1.79 -7.33
CA VAL A 126 5.78 1.10 -8.13
C VAL A 126 6.99 0.81 -7.26
N THR A 127 7.82 -0.14 -7.66
CA THR A 127 8.99 -0.55 -6.87
C THR A 127 10.29 -0.15 -7.54
N LEU A 128 11.21 0.42 -6.78
CA LEU A 128 12.61 0.61 -7.15
C LEU A 128 13.51 -0.36 -6.37
N PRO A 129 14.68 -0.74 -6.92
CA PRO A 129 15.72 -1.41 -6.15
C PRO A 129 16.20 -0.51 -4.99
N ASP A 130 16.79 -1.12 -3.96
CA ASP A 130 17.27 -0.40 -2.76
C ASP A 130 18.33 0.68 -3.06
N SER A 131 19.00 0.58 -4.21
CA SER A 131 20.02 1.55 -4.67
C SER A 131 19.43 2.81 -5.32
N LEU A 132 18.12 2.87 -5.59
CA LEU A 132 17.48 3.98 -6.27
C LEU A 132 16.32 4.56 -5.44
N TYR A 133 16.23 5.88 -5.44
CA TYR A 133 15.20 6.67 -4.80
C TYR A 133 14.38 7.44 -5.84
N PRO A 134 13.12 7.81 -5.53
CA PRO A 134 12.40 8.78 -6.35
C PRO A 134 13.09 10.15 -6.27
N ASP A 135 13.38 10.76 -7.41
CA ASP A 135 13.75 12.17 -7.47
C ASP A 135 12.48 13.01 -7.31
N MET A 136 12.22 13.43 -6.07
CA MET A 136 11.02 14.17 -5.69
C MET A 136 10.94 15.58 -6.30
N LYS A 137 12.05 16.11 -6.85
CA LYS A 137 12.08 17.45 -7.47
C LYS A 137 11.69 17.37 -8.94
N ASN A 138 12.19 16.35 -9.64
CA ASN A 138 11.98 16.18 -11.08
C ASN A 138 10.81 15.24 -11.42
N SER A 139 10.19 14.62 -10.42
CA SER A 139 8.99 13.79 -10.59
C SER A 139 7.69 14.59 -10.50
N THR A 140 6.66 14.15 -11.23
CA THR A 140 5.29 14.68 -11.13
C THR A 140 4.35 13.57 -10.69
N GLY A 141 3.43 13.85 -9.77
CA GLY A 141 2.51 12.83 -9.27
C GLY A 141 3.20 11.75 -8.43
N VAL A 142 4.29 12.10 -7.74
CA VAL A 142 5.00 11.22 -6.80
C VAL A 142 4.92 11.83 -5.40
N ALA A 143 4.31 11.09 -4.47
CA ALA A 143 4.08 11.58 -3.10
C ALA A 143 5.21 11.25 -2.13
N GLY A 144 5.94 10.18 -2.40
CA GLY A 144 7.04 9.72 -1.56
C GLY A 144 7.25 8.23 -1.73
N PHE A 145 7.85 7.59 -0.73
CA PHE A 145 8.15 6.18 -0.76
C PHE A 145 8.30 5.61 0.65
N ILE A 146 8.16 4.29 0.78
CA ILE A 146 8.58 3.53 1.96
C ILE A 146 9.63 2.51 1.57
N ARG A 147 10.68 2.38 2.39
CA ARG A 147 11.60 1.25 2.32
C ARG A 147 10.99 0.04 3.03
N HIS A 148 10.93 -1.09 2.35
CA HIS A 148 10.52 -2.36 2.96
C HIS A 148 11.30 -3.52 2.36
N GLY A 149 12.06 -4.20 3.22
CA GLY A 149 13.01 -5.20 2.76
C GLY A 149 14.05 -4.59 1.82
N GLN A 150 14.26 -5.22 0.66
CA GLN A 150 15.28 -4.80 -0.33
C GLN A 150 14.71 -3.90 -1.45
N ARG A 151 13.62 -3.16 -1.19
CA ARG A 151 12.94 -2.32 -2.19
C ARG A 151 12.42 -1.02 -1.61
N HIS A 152 12.34 0.00 -2.47
CA HIS A 152 11.55 1.20 -2.23
C HIS A 152 10.20 1.09 -2.95
N TYR A 153 9.11 1.31 -2.22
CA TYR A 153 7.75 1.35 -2.75
C TYR A 153 7.35 2.81 -2.91
N VAL A 154 7.36 3.30 -4.15
CA VAL A 154 7.10 4.70 -4.49
C VAL A 154 5.60 4.92 -4.68
N HIS A 155 5.05 5.91 -3.99
CA HIS A 155 3.63 6.25 -4.00
C HIS A 155 3.32 7.21 -5.14
N LEU A 156 2.48 6.79 -6.07
CA LEU A 156 2.05 7.57 -7.23
C LEU A 156 0.65 8.17 -7.00
N THR A 157 0.45 9.38 -7.50
CA THR A 157 -0.81 10.12 -7.42
C THR A 157 -1.29 10.50 -8.81
N GLY A 158 -2.56 10.19 -9.08
CA GLY A 158 -3.21 10.44 -10.37
C GLY A 158 -2.74 9.51 -11.51
N PRO A 159 -3.38 9.61 -12.70
CA PRO A 159 -3.11 8.74 -13.84
C PRO A 159 -1.87 9.14 -14.67
N GLY A 160 -1.33 10.35 -14.47
CA GLY A 160 -0.25 10.93 -15.28
C GLY A 160 1.11 10.97 -14.59
N ALA A 161 1.33 10.13 -13.58
CA ALA A 161 2.57 10.15 -12.81
C ALA A 161 3.81 9.94 -13.69
N ALA A 162 4.85 10.72 -13.40
CA ALA A 162 6.13 10.72 -14.07
C ALA A 162 7.22 10.62 -13.01
N LEU A 163 7.99 9.52 -13.03
CA LEU A 163 8.98 9.20 -12.01
C LEU A 163 10.39 9.36 -12.57
N ALA A 164 11.08 10.40 -12.12
CA ALA A 164 12.53 10.49 -12.21
C ALA A 164 13.15 9.74 -11.02
N VAL A 165 14.33 9.14 -11.22
CA VAL A 165 15.03 8.36 -10.18
C VAL A 165 16.42 8.92 -9.92
N SER A 166 16.91 8.71 -8.70
CA SER A 166 18.22 9.19 -8.23
C SER A 166 18.90 8.11 -7.39
N GLU A 167 20.23 8.08 -7.37
CA GLU A 167 21.00 7.26 -6.42
C GLU A 167 21.11 7.94 -5.03
N VAL A 168 20.68 9.19 -4.93
CA VAL A 168 20.71 9.98 -3.69
C VAL A 168 19.31 10.06 -3.10
N ALA A 169 19.20 9.77 -1.80
CA ALA A 169 17.94 9.90 -1.06
C ALA A 169 17.38 11.34 -1.16
N PRO A 170 16.06 11.50 -1.31
CA PRO A 170 15.47 12.82 -1.51
C PRO A 170 15.59 13.68 -0.25
N GLN A 171 15.82 14.98 -0.46
CA GLN A 171 15.78 15.98 0.60
C GLN A 171 14.36 16.54 0.79
N GLY A 172 14.08 16.97 2.02
CA GLY A 172 12.81 17.55 2.43
C GLY A 172 11.71 16.52 2.62
N VAL A 173 10.53 17.00 3.02
CA VAL A 173 9.40 16.14 3.37
C VAL A 173 8.91 15.32 2.18
N TYR A 174 8.58 14.06 2.45
CA TYR A 174 7.82 13.18 1.55
C TYR A 174 6.83 12.34 2.36
N LEU A 175 5.83 11.77 1.69
CA LEU A 175 4.95 10.80 2.32
C LEU A 175 5.67 9.46 2.45
N GLU A 176 5.98 9.04 3.68
CA GLU A 176 6.56 7.72 3.93
C GLU A 176 5.48 6.65 3.77
N SER A 177 4.33 6.78 4.43
CA SER A 177 3.26 5.79 4.31
C SER A 177 1.86 6.38 4.50
N ALA A 178 0.88 5.74 3.87
CA ALA A 178 -0.54 5.94 4.13
C ALA A 178 -1.28 4.60 4.10
N ASN A 179 -2.35 4.47 4.90
CA ASN A 179 -3.25 3.31 4.88
C ASN A 179 -4.40 3.46 3.86
N ALA A 180 -4.29 4.42 2.93
CA ALA A 180 -5.34 4.82 2.00
C ALA A 180 -4.79 5.15 0.61
N ARG A 181 -5.64 5.11 -0.42
CA ARG A 181 -5.26 5.51 -1.80
C ARG A 181 -5.17 7.02 -1.87
N LEU A 182 -4.02 7.54 -2.27
CA LEU A 182 -3.83 8.97 -2.51
C LEU A 182 -4.60 9.44 -3.74
N THR A 183 -5.24 10.59 -3.62
CA THR A 183 -5.96 11.28 -4.70
C THR A 183 -5.36 12.63 -5.02
N ARG A 184 -4.60 13.24 -4.08
CA ARG A 184 -3.88 14.49 -4.28
C ARG A 184 -2.58 14.50 -3.47
N TRP A 185 -1.53 15.07 -4.05
CA TRP A 185 -0.29 15.37 -3.35
C TRP A 185 0.34 16.63 -3.95
N GLU A 186 0.55 17.63 -3.10
CA GLU A 186 1.24 18.87 -3.44
C GLU A 186 2.18 19.24 -2.28
N ARG A 187 3.38 19.70 -2.62
CA ARG A 187 4.42 20.10 -1.66
C ARG A 187 4.96 21.47 -2.07
N GLU A 188 5.00 22.38 -1.13
CA GLU A 188 5.52 23.73 -1.27
C GLU A 188 6.55 23.99 -0.17
N GLN A 189 7.72 24.54 -0.51
CA GLN A 189 8.70 24.99 0.47
C GLN A 189 8.28 26.37 0.99
N VAL A 190 8.06 26.51 2.29
CA VAL A 190 7.56 27.76 2.89
C VAL A 190 8.72 28.62 3.37
N SER A 191 9.61 28.06 4.19
CA SER A 191 10.75 28.80 4.77
C SER A 191 11.82 27.84 5.29
N GLY A 192 13.09 28.04 4.91
CA GLY A 192 14.18 27.17 5.37
C GLY A 192 13.88 25.68 5.10
N ALA A 193 13.87 24.87 6.16
CA ALA A 193 13.51 23.44 6.10
C ALA A 193 11.99 23.18 6.10
N THR A 194 11.17 24.17 6.42
CA THR A 194 9.72 24.02 6.55
C THR A 194 9.05 23.88 5.19
N SER A 195 8.30 22.81 5.03
CA SER A 195 7.47 22.52 3.85
C SER A 195 6.00 22.41 4.25
N ARG A 196 5.13 22.94 3.39
CA ARG A 196 3.69 22.74 3.46
C ARG A 196 3.29 21.68 2.45
N VAL A 197 2.51 20.72 2.91
CA VAL A 197 1.98 19.62 2.10
C VAL A 197 0.47 19.72 2.09
N THR A 198 -0.12 19.54 0.91
CA THR A 198 -1.55 19.29 0.76
C THR A 198 -1.76 17.87 0.25
N VAL A 199 -2.49 17.07 1.02
CA VAL A 199 -2.73 15.65 0.73
C VAL A 199 -4.21 15.33 0.80
N SER A 200 -4.68 14.52 -0.15
CA SER A 200 -6.02 13.93 -0.15
C SER A 200 -5.90 12.42 -0.32
N ALA A 201 -6.75 11.67 0.38
CA ALA A 201 -6.75 10.22 0.32
C ALA A 201 -8.15 9.64 0.52
N ASN A 202 -8.38 8.46 -0.07
CA ASN A 202 -9.59 7.68 0.11
C ASN A 202 -9.23 6.27 0.60
N GLY A 203 -9.76 5.88 1.75
CA GLY A 203 -9.55 4.59 2.38
C GLY A 203 -10.82 4.06 3.03
N HIS A 204 -10.72 2.87 3.65
CA HIS A 204 -11.86 2.16 4.23
C HIS A 204 -11.90 2.22 5.77
N VAL A 205 -10.84 2.77 6.36
CA VAL A 205 -10.64 3.00 7.79
C VAL A 205 -10.14 4.44 8.00
N PRO A 206 -10.20 5.00 9.22
CA PRO A 206 -9.65 6.32 9.49
C PRO A 206 -8.23 6.47 8.94
N VAL A 207 -8.01 7.51 8.14
CA VAL A 207 -6.77 7.67 7.36
C VAL A 207 -5.60 7.95 8.29
N GLU A 208 -4.49 7.28 8.08
CA GLU A 208 -3.22 7.55 8.73
C GLU A 208 -2.20 8.00 7.70
N PHE A 209 -1.47 9.06 8.04
CA PHE A 209 -0.32 9.52 7.27
C PHE A 209 0.93 9.50 8.14
N ARG A 210 2.05 9.11 7.54
CA ARG A 210 3.39 9.21 8.11
C ARG A 210 4.30 9.89 7.08
N PHE A 211 5.08 10.84 7.55
CA PHE A 211 5.99 11.65 6.74
C PHE A 211 7.43 11.30 7.06
N GLY A 212 8.28 11.28 6.02
CA GLY A 212 9.73 11.14 6.14
C GLY A 212 10.43 12.42 5.67
N GLY A 213 11.72 12.56 6.01
CA GLY A 213 12.53 13.73 5.62
C GLY A 213 12.21 15.02 6.38
N ALA A 214 11.53 14.93 7.52
CA ALA A 214 11.25 16.02 8.46
C ALA A 214 11.39 15.51 9.89
N GLU A 215 11.66 16.40 10.85
CA GLU A 215 11.74 16.08 12.27
C GLU A 215 10.36 16.12 12.94
N SER A 216 9.50 17.02 12.49
CA SER A 216 8.14 17.13 13.02
C SER A 216 7.15 17.57 11.94
N CYS A 217 5.91 17.09 12.06
CA CYS A 217 4.79 17.48 11.21
C CYS A 217 3.56 17.82 12.05
N ARG A 218 2.78 18.80 11.59
CA ARG A 218 1.53 19.25 12.21
C ARG A 218 0.46 19.46 11.16
N VAL A 219 -0.74 18.93 11.40
CA VAL A 219 -1.93 19.25 10.62
C VAL A 219 -2.36 20.69 10.94
N VAL A 220 -2.46 21.54 9.92
CA VAL A 220 -2.84 22.96 10.05
C VAL A 220 -4.19 23.29 9.42
N SER A 221 -4.77 22.36 8.67
CA SER A 221 -6.17 22.40 8.23
C SER A 221 -7.14 22.01 9.36
N ASP A 222 -8.42 22.33 9.20
CA ASP A 222 -9.50 22.04 10.17
C ASP A 222 -9.90 20.55 10.31
N HIS A 223 -9.05 19.63 9.86
CA HIS A 223 -9.31 18.20 9.99
C HIS A 223 -8.97 17.70 11.41
N PRO A 224 -9.92 17.08 12.13
CA PRO A 224 -9.62 16.44 13.41
C PRO A 224 -8.57 15.35 13.22
N ALA A 225 -7.46 15.48 13.94
CA ALA A 225 -6.32 14.57 13.84
C ALA A 225 -5.79 14.18 15.22
N THR A 226 -5.57 12.89 15.44
CA THR A 226 -4.85 12.36 16.58
C THR A 226 -3.39 12.17 16.20
N ARG A 227 -2.47 12.80 16.94
CA ARG A 227 -1.03 12.61 16.73
C ARG A 227 -0.62 11.21 17.19
N LEU A 228 0.04 10.46 16.31
CA LEU A 228 0.59 9.12 16.58
C LEU A 228 2.08 9.16 16.89
N SER A 229 2.82 10.10 16.27
CA SER A 229 4.24 10.35 16.50
C SER A 229 4.59 11.79 16.06
N PRO A 230 5.85 12.25 16.20
CA PRO A 230 6.24 13.57 15.71
C PRO A 230 5.91 13.84 14.24
N VAL A 231 5.90 12.79 13.41
CA VAL A 231 5.71 12.84 11.95
C VAL A 231 4.53 11.97 11.46
N ALA A 232 3.64 11.52 12.36
CA ALA A 232 2.51 10.69 11.97
C ALA A 232 1.23 11.05 12.73
N PHE A 233 0.10 10.95 12.04
CA PHE A 233 -1.21 11.26 12.60
C PHE A 233 -2.32 10.44 11.94
N ARG A 234 -3.40 10.25 12.68
CA ARG A 234 -4.65 9.62 12.27
C ARG A 234 -5.75 10.66 12.16
N LEU A 235 -6.40 10.76 11.01
CA LEU A 235 -7.57 11.61 10.79
C LEU A 235 -8.83 10.87 11.23
N SER A 236 -9.90 11.60 11.57
CA SER A 236 -11.19 10.98 11.91
C SER A 236 -11.90 10.36 10.70
N GLY A 237 -11.69 10.91 9.50
CA GLY A 237 -12.33 10.50 8.26
C GLY A 237 -11.62 9.35 7.55
N LYS A 238 -12.39 8.52 6.85
CA LYS A 238 -11.89 7.46 5.94
C LYS A 238 -11.55 8.00 4.55
N ALA A 239 -12.24 9.06 4.14
CA ALA A 239 -11.92 9.86 2.98
C ALA A 239 -11.64 11.28 3.45
N VAL A 240 -10.49 11.82 3.05
CA VAL A 240 -10.03 13.15 3.45
C VAL A 240 -9.56 13.92 2.22
N SER A 241 -9.91 15.20 2.18
CA SER A 241 -9.62 16.08 1.04
C SER A 241 -8.94 17.34 1.54
N ASN A 242 -7.82 17.70 0.93
CA ASN A 242 -7.10 18.95 1.19
C ASN A 242 -6.61 19.06 2.65
N VAL A 243 -6.13 17.94 3.22
CA VAL A 243 -5.45 17.98 4.52
C VAL A 243 -4.14 18.74 4.32
N VAL A 244 -3.98 19.84 5.06
CA VAL A 244 -2.78 20.67 4.99
C VAL A 244 -1.89 20.35 6.19
N VAL A 245 -0.64 20.06 5.91
CA VAL A 245 0.37 19.66 6.90
C VAL A 245 1.59 20.56 6.75
N GLU A 246 2.10 21.07 7.85
CA GLU A 246 3.40 21.75 7.88
C GLU A 246 4.42 20.82 8.54
N CYS A 247 5.54 20.61 7.87
CA CYS A 247 6.63 19.76 8.33
C CYS A 247 7.95 20.53 8.34
N SER A 248 8.70 20.39 9.43
CA SER A 248 10.00 21.02 9.69
C SER A 248 11.05 19.96 9.97
#